data_AF-A0A0F9DLT9-F1
#
_entry.id   AF-A0A0F9DLT9-F1
#
_cell.length_a   1.000
_cell.length_b   1.000
_cell.length_c   1.000
_cell.angle_alpha   90.00
_cell.angle_beta   90.00
_cell.angle_gamma   90.00
#
_symmetry.space_group_name_H-M   'P 1'
#
loop_
_entity.id
_entity.type
_entity.pdbx_description
1 polymer ?
#
loop_
_entity_poly.entity_id
_entity_poly.type
_entity_poly.pdbx_seq_one_letter_code
_entity_poly.pdbx_strand_id
1 'polypeptide(L)'
;MARIIAGLYKNTKQVVRDEQETQLFPHMTFGTVVATNDPQQMGRVRALCPAYNDDPEEETIERIPWAMYVSPFGGSISNENMTRGPEDDTTGGNVAYGMWNIPKVGATVLISCINGDPSQRVWMGCLFGQALNNTLPHGRFFYNADQQAELDVITKLEGPLSQNEDARIQPLYDNLTIAFSDGQTLARDSFEFRTRAADFSSSAVFGGHFFDTREQFLEDPAADDITVTFTAEDGTQTNIRQGYELSRIDPDRVFDLLDETIQRNFDSQTYSWTTPGFHSISMDDRVQNTRIRVRTSAGAQIILDDTNERIYVSTAEGENWFEMDYDGNVDMHCKRFNVHADDNINLTAGNQIRIFGQQGVHIHSGGEIRMDADSDVNIQSDANIRVHATSQAFLQADSSLHLKAGGSLFASAGGSVNLNAASTANIQAGSSMNLLGGSQLLVTASAVHWNGPSASSAAQASAAGEQLAFFTNRVPQHEPWARTTTAGDFTHNPKFSYNDAN
;
A
#
# COMPACT_ATOMS: atom_id res chain seq x y z
N MET A 1 58.68 3.12 48.02
CA MET A 1 59.55 4.18 48.57
C MET A 1 59.01 5.51 48.05
N ALA A 2 57.93 6.05 48.60
CA ALA A 2 57.90 6.77 49.88
C ALA A 2 58.99 7.85 49.94
N ARG A 3 58.54 9.12 49.95
CA ARG A 3 59.27 10.41 49.96
C ARG A 3 59.55 11.02 48.58
N ILE A 4 58.59 11.85 48.11
CA ILE A 4 58.74 13.29 47.85
C ILE A 4 57.29 13.83 47.81
N ILE A 5 56.67 13.95 48.98
CA ILE A 5 55.41 14.68 49.21
C ILE A 5 55.69 15.55 50.44
N ALA A 6 56.26 16.74 50.22
CA ALA A 6 56.34 17.86 51.17
C ALA A 6 57.30 18.91 50.60
N GLY A 7 56.81 19.77 49.72
CA GLY A 7 57.64 20.87 49.23
C GLY A 7 57.12 21.46 47.94
N LEU A 8 55.97 22.15 48.03
CA LEU A 8 55.61 23.33 47.22
C LEU A 8 54.23 23.85 47.67
N TYR A 9 54.06 23.98 49.00
CA TYR A 9 52.99 24.78 49.61
C TYR A 9 53.67 26.00 50.24
N LYS A 10 53.86 27.06 49.46
CA LYS A 10 54.12 28.45 49.89
C LYS A 10 54.46 29.32 48.68
N ASN A 11 53.42 29.83 48.02
CA ASN A 11 53.32 31.20 47.51
C ASN A 11 52.15 31.29 46.54
N THR A 12 50.96 31.50 47.10
CA THR A 12 49.85 32.11 46.36
C THR A 12 49.47 33.35 47.13
N LYS A 13 49.93 34.50 46.63
CA LYS A 13 49.34 35.80 46.96
C LYS A 13 47.83 35.66 46.75
N GLN A 14 47.06 36.03 47.75
CA GLN A 14 45.63 36.28 47.63
C GLN A 14 45.40 37.24 46.47
N VAL A 15 44.99 36.71 45.33
CA VAL A 15 44.11 37.43 44.42
C VAL A 15 42.73 37.02 44.89
N VAL A 16 42.09 37.90 45.64
CA VAL A 16 40.65 37.84 45.87
C VAL A 16 40.02 38.04 44.50
N ARG A 17 39.79 36.94 43.78
CA ARG A 17 38.70 36.89 42.81
C ARG A 17 37.46 36.74 43.67
N ASP A 18 36.51 37.65 43.50
CA ASP A 18 35.17 37.44 44.02
C ASP A 18 34.74 36.02 43.64
N GLU A 19 34.62 35.16 44.64
CA GLU A 19 33.96 33.87 44.50
C GLU A 19 32.49 34.20 44.26
N GLN A 20 32.13 34.47 43.01
CA GLN A 20 30.76 34.16 42.59
C GLN A 20 30.62 32.66 42.82
N GLU A 21 29.91 32.27 43.87
CA GLU A 21 29.41 30.91 44.03
C GLU A 21 28.88 30.48 42.66
N THR A 22 29.54 29.48 42.06
CA THR A 22 29.08 28.95 40.79
C THR A 22 27.72 28.36 41.06
N GLN A 23 26.66 29.07 40.66
CA GLN A 23 25.29 28.66 40.90
C GLN A 23 25.08 27.32 40.18
N LEU A 24 24.97 26.25 40.97
CA LEU A 24 24.75 24.91 40.44
C LEU A 24 23.26 24.71 40.18
N PHE A 25 22.96 24.06 39.06
CA PHE A 25 21.60 23.72 38.64
C PHE A 25 21.43 22.18 38.63
N PRO A 26 21.24 21.53 39.79
CA PRO A 26 21.27 20.07 39.90
C PRO A 26 19.98 19.38 39.42
N HIS A 27 18.92 20.13 39.14
CA HIS A 27 17.62 19.58 38.77
C HIS A 27 17.41 19.59 37.26
N MET A 28 16.71 18.56 36.77
CA MET A 28 16.15 18.58 35.43
C MET A 28 14.98 19.56 35.37
N THR A 29 14.81 20.22 34.24
CA THR A 29 13.76 21.21 34.01
C THR A 29 13.38 21.26 32.54
N PHE A 30 12.42 22.11 32.17
CA PHE A 30 11.98 22.28 30.80
C PHE A 30 12.84 23.30 30.06
N GLY A 31 13.15 23.00 28.80
CA GLY A 31 13.74 23.94 27.87
C GLY A 31 13.01 23.91 26.52
N THR A 32 12.89 25.07 25.89
CA THR A 32 12.33 25.20 24.54
C THR A 32 13.46 25.22 23.52
N VAL A 33 13.43 24.33 22.52
CA VAL A 33 14.45 24.28 21.48
C VAL A 33 14.38 25.56 20.64
N VAL A 34 15.46 26.32 20.61
CA VAL A 34 15.56 27.59 19.85
C VAL A 34 16.52 27.47 18.65
N ALA A 35 17.46 26.52 18.67
CA ALA A 35 18.31 26.23 17.53
C ALA A 35 18.75 24.77 17.46
N THR A 36 18.74 24.23 16.24
CA THR A 36 19.13 22.85 15.90
C THR A 36 20.28 22.79 14.89
N ASN A 37 20.77 23.95 14.43
CA ASN A 37 21.89 24.05 13.50
C ASN A 37 23.23 23.82 14.21
N ASP A 38 23.40 22.61 14.74
CA ASP A 38 24.59 22.17 15.45
C ASP A 38 25.82 22.16 14.51
N PRO A 39 26.85 22.99 14.76
CA PRO A 39 28.06 23.02 13.93
C PRO A 39 28.80 21.69 13.87
N GLN A 40 28.65 20.82 14.88
CA GLN A 40 29.27 19.49 14.93
C GLN A 40 28.36 18.39 14.37
N GLN A 41 27.09 18.70 14.07
CA GLN A 41 26.11 17.74 13.56
C GLN A 41 25.94 16.50 14.45
N MET A 42 26.06 16.67 15.77
CA MET A 42 25.97 15.61 16.78
C MET A 42 24.61 15.59 17.49
N GLY A 43 23.56 16.14 16.86
CA GLY A 43 22.21 16.15 17.42
C GLY A 43 22.06 17.04 18.64
N ARG A 44 23.01 17.97 18.85
CA ARG A 44 22.94 18.93 19.93
C ARG A 44 21.90 20.00 19.61
N VAL A 45 21.27 20.53 20.64
CA VAL A 45 20.31 21.63 20.49
C VAL A 45 20.65 22.75 21.45
N ARG A 46 20.33 23.99 21.07
CA ARG A 46 20.19 25.08 22.04
C ARG A 46 18.77 25.06 22.53
N ALA A 47 18.60 24.82 23.83
CA ALA A 47 17.32 24.84 24.49
C ALA A 47 17.32 25.99 25.51
N LEU A 48 16.44 26.98 25.28
CA LEU A 48 16.21 28.11 26.15
C LEU A 48 15.56 27.63 27.44
N CYS A 49 16.21 27.87 28.56
CA CYS A 49 15.75 27.48 29.88
C CYS A 49 15.79 28.67 30.85
N PRO A 50 14.65 29.33 31.12
CA PRO A 50 14.59 30.45 32.07
C PRO A 50 15.07 30.07 33.49
N ALA A 51 14.90 28.81 33.89
CA ALA A 51 15.38 28.31 35.18
C ALA A 51 16.92 28.29 35.30
N TYR A 52 17.64 28.33 34.18
CA TYR A 52 19.10 28.43 34.12
C TYR A 52 19.56 29.88 33.87
N ASN A 53 18.67 30.87 34.06
CA ASN A 53 18.88 32.28 33.77
C ASN A 53 19.21 32.57 32.29
N ASP A 54 18.67 31.78 31.37
CA ASP A 54 18.78 32.10 29.95
C ASP A 54 17.85 33.25 29.57
N ASP A 55 18.36 34.16 28.75
CA ASP A 55 17.63 35.33 28.24
C ASP A 55 17.01 35.00 26.86
N PRO A 56 15.69 35.22 26.65
CA PRO A 56 15.00 34.94 25.40
C PRO A 56 15.36 35.87 24.22
N GLU A 57 16.13 36.94 24.41
CA GLU A 57 16.48 37.87 23.32
C GLU A 57 17.34 37.21 22.21
N GLU A 58 17.14 37.59 20.94
CA GLU A 58 17.84 36.95 19.80
C GLU A 58 19.38 37.05 19.90
N GLU A 59 19.91 38.16 20.46
CA GLU A 59 21.35 38.36 20.66
C GLU A 59 21.94 37.44 21.74
N THR A 60 21.11 36.87 22.62
CA THR A 60 21.54 35.98 23.71
C THR A 60 21.37 34.50 23.39
N ILE A 61 20.55 34.14 22.39
CA ILE A 61 20.40 32.74 21.94
C ILE A 61 21.75 32.14 21.52
N GLU A 62 22.63 32.93 20.91
CA GLU A 62 23.97 32.45 20.53
C GLU A 62 24.86 32.11 21.73
N ARG A 63 24.56 32.68 22.90
CA ARG A 63 25.30 32.46 24.15
C ARG A 63 24.80 31.22 24.90
N ILE A 64 23.65 30.66 24.51
CA ILE A 64 23.11 29.42 25.09
C ILE A 64 24.04 28.25 24.70
N PRO A 65 24.56 27.50 25.68
CA PRO A 65 25.37 26.30 25.43
C PRO A 65 24.62 25.21 24.67
N TRP A 66 25.34 24.46 23.84
CA TRP A 66 24.80 23.28 23.16
C TRP A 66 24.50 22.17 24.17
N ALA A 67 23.25 21.73 24.22
CA ALA A 67 22.84 20.58 24.99
C ALA A 67 23.08 19.29 24.19
N MET A 68 23.77 18.31 24.78
CA MET A 68 24.03 17.00 24.17
C MET A 68 22.82 16.08 24.25
N TYR A 69 22.60 15.27 23.21
CA TYR A 69 21.52 14.29 23.20
C TYR A 69 21.84 13.10 24.11
N VAL A 70 20.98 12.83 25.08
CA VAL A 70 20.98 11.58 25.85
C VAL A 70 19.96 10.64 25.23
N SER A 71 20.44 9.69 24.42
CA SER A 71 19.59 8.71 23.75
C SER A 71 19.13 7.61 24.72
N PRO A 72 17.81 7.35 24.86
CA PRO A 72 17.30 6.23 25.64
C PRO A 72 17.49 4.88 24.94
N PHE A 73 17.63 4.89 23.61
CA PHE A 73 17.70 3.68 22.78
C PHE A 73 18.88 3.76 21.82
N GLY A 74 20.06 4.17 22.31
CA GLY A 74 21.24 4.28 21.45
C GLY A 74 22.55 4.42 22.21
N GLY A 75 23.64 4.31 21.46
CA GLY A 75 24.99 4.35 21.99
C GLY A 75 26.05 4.33 20.90
N SER A 76 27.30 4.34 21.34
CA SER A 76 28.44 4.11 20.47
C SER A 76 29.47 3.26 21.19
N ILE A 77 30.17 2.42 20.43
CA ILE A 77 31.25 1.56 20.90
C ILE A 77 32.45 1.67 19.96
N SER A 78 33.62 1.35 20.49
CA SER A 78 34.85 1.21 19.72
C SER A 78 35.42 -0.18 19.99
N ASN A 79 35.53 -1.01 18.95
CA ASN A 79 36.06 -2.36 19.07
C ASN A 79 36.76 -2.79 17.77
N GLU A 80 37.77 -3.64 17.88
CA GLU A 80 38.58 -4.10 16.74
C GLU A 80 37.85 -5.17 15.91
N ASN A 81 36.98 -5.98 16.52
CA ASN A 81 36.33 -7.13 15.86
C ASN A 81 34.84 -7.26 16.21
N MET A 82 33.97 -6.43 15.62
CA MET A 82 32.50 -6.57 15.76
C MET A 82 31.94 -7.43 14.62
N THR A 83 31.29 -8.56 14.92
CA THR A 83 30.69 -9.44 13.91
C THR A 83 29.36 -8.88 13.37
N ARG A 84 29.02 -9.18 12.10
CA ARG A 84 27.82 -8.71 11.40
C ARG A 84 27.28 -9.77 10.45
N GLY A 85 25.98 -9.67 10.17
CA GLY A 85 25.31 -10.50 9.18
C GLY A 85 25.25 -11.98 9.60
N PRO A 86 24.78 -12.85 8.70
CA PRO A 86 24.64 -14.28 8.97
C PRO A 86 25.97 -15.06 8.97
N GLU A 87 27.08 -14.50 8.47
CA GLU A 87 28.37 -15.19 8.29
C GLU A 87 29.50 -14.66 9.21
N ASP A 88 29.17 -14.00 10.32
CA ASP A 88 30.13 -13.48 11.33
C ASP A 88 31.24 -12.55 10.77
N ASP A 89 30.96 -11.81 9.70
CA ASP A 89 31.90 -10.85 9.12
C ASP A 89 32.29 -9.74 10.11
N THR A 90 33.58 -9.48 10.27
CA THR A 90 34.06 -8.53 11.28
C THR A 90 34.27 -7.11 10.74
N THR A 91 33.81 -6.10 11.48
CA THR A 91 34.13 -4.68 11.30
C THR A 91 34.88 -4.15 12.51
N GLY A 92 36.04 -3.53 12.29
CA GLY A 92 36.77 -2.79 13.33
C GLY A 92 36.46 -1.29 13.32
N GLY A 93 36.61 -0.63 14.46
CA GLY A 93 36.49 0.82 14.64
C GLY A 93 35.30 1.27 15.48
N ASN A 94 34.93 2.55 15.34
CA ASN A 94 33.82 3.17 16.07
C ASN A 94 32.51 2.94 15.34
N VAL A 95 31.48 2.50 16.06
CA VAL A 95 30.14 2.28 15.52
C VAL A 95 29.12 2.84 16.50
N ALA A 96 28.16 3.59 15.96
CA ALA A 96 26.98 4.02 16.69
C ALA A 96 25.78 3.12 16.34
N TYR A 97 24.82 3.01 17.26
CA TYR A 97 23.56 2.28 17.05
C TYR A 97 22.44 2.98 17.82
N GLY A 98 21.19 2.76 17.39
CA GLY A 98 20.02 3.23 18.10
C GLY A 98 19.14 4.23 17.36
N MET A 99 18.23 4.85 18.12
CA MET A 99 17.31 5.88 17.61
C MET A 99 17.97 7.26 17.57
N TRP A 100 17.69 7.99 16.49
CA TRP A 100 18.18 9.35 16.26
C TRP A 100 17.03 10.33 15.99
N ASN A 101 16.44 10.84 17.06
CA ASN A 101 15.21 11.62 17.02
C ASN A 101 15.44 13.04 17.53
N ILE A 102 16.10 13.87 16.71
CA ILE A 102 16.45 15.24 17.09
C ILE A 102 15.20 16.15 17.04
N PRO A 103 14.85 16.83 18.14
CA PRO A 103 13.68 17.69 18.20
C PRO A 103 13.80 18.88 17.25
N LYS A 104 12.66 19.50 16.94
CA LYS A 104 12.59 20.70 16.09
C LYS A 104 12.50 21.96 16.94
N VAL A 105 12.86 23.10 16.33
CA VAL A 105 12.69 24.42 16.96
C VAL A 105 11.23 24.58 17.41
N GLY A 106 11.03 25.05 18.64
CA GLY A 106 9.74 25.14 19.32
C GLY A 106 9.38 23.92 20.19
N ALA A 107 10.05 22.76 20.01
CA ALA A 107 9.78 21.60 20.86
C ALA A 107 10.21 21.84 22.30
N THR A 108 9.43 21.32 23.26
CA THR A 108 9.78 21.31 24.68
C THR A 108 10.52 20.03 25.01
N VAL A 109 11.71 20.15 25.59
CA VAL A 109 12.57 19.02 25.98
C VAL A 109 12.86 19.06 27.48
N LEU A 110 13.18 17.90 28.06
CA LEU A 110 13.78 17.87 29.39
C LEU A 110 15.27 18.19 29.25
N ILE A 111 15.74 19.19 29.97
CA ILE A 111 17.13 19.62 29.99
C ILE A 111 17.72 19.41 31.39
N SER A 112 19.01 19.08 31.44
CA SER A 112 19.78 18.94 32.68
C SER A 112 21.21 19.45 32.50
N CYS A 113 21.87 19.76 33.60
CA CYS A 113 23.27 20.17 33.66
C CYS A 113 24.12 19.05 34.25
N ILE A 114 25.18 18.63 33.53
CA ILE A 114 26.14 17.64 34.05
C ILE A 114 26.85 18.26 35.26
N ASN A 115 26.77 17.58 36.41
CA ASN A 115 27.29 18.08 37.69
C ASN A 115 26.75 19.46 38.11
N GLY A 116 25.59 19.88 37.59
CA GLY A 116 25.00 21.20 37.85
C GLY A 116 25.64 22.37 37.08
N ASP A 117 26.60 22.11 36.19
CA ASP A 117 27.28 23.15 35.40
C ASP A 117 26.42 23.58 34.18
N PRO A 118 25.94 24.84 34.12
CA PRO A 118 25.11 25.30 33.01
C PRO A 118 25.85 25.39 31.66
N SER A 119 27.19 25.28 31.64
CA SER A 119 27.97 25.18 30.40
C SER A 119 27.95 23.77 29.78
N GLN A 120 27.61 22.74 30.57
CA GLN A 120 27.55 21.35 30.14
C GLN A 120 26.12 20.82 30.21
N ARG A 121 25.34 21.11 29.17
CA ARG A 121 23.92 20.75 29.13
C ARG A 121 23.72 19.41 28.41
N VAL A 122 22.68 18.71 28.82
CA VAL A 122 22.13 17.53 28.14
C VAL A 122 20.63 17.70 27.96
N TRP A 123 20.09 17.12 26.89
CA TRP A 123 18.64 17.04 26.67
C TRP A 123 18.21 15.58 26.52
N MET A 124 17.01 15.26 27.00
CA MET A 124 16.40 13.94 26.85
C MET A 124 14.88 14.05 26.73
N GLY A 125 14.30 13.24 25.85
CA GLY A 125 12.84 13.22 25.66
C GLY A 125 12.25 14.53 25.12
N CYS A 126 11.04 14.43 24.58
CA CYS A 126 10.22 15.58 24.21
C CYS A 126 8.92 15.49 25.00
N LEU A 127 8.45 16.63 25.48
CA LEU A 127 7.12 16.73 26.07
C LEU A 127 6.15 17.17 24.99
N PHE A 128 5.06 16.42 24.84
CA PHE A 128 3.92 16.91 24.08
C PHE A 128 3.25 18.03 24.85
N GLY A 129 2.91 19.12 24.15
CA GLY A 129 1.96 20.08 24.68
C GLY A 129 0.63 19.37 24.97
N GLN A 130 -0.17 19.94 25.88
CA GLN A 130 -1.49 19.40 26.19
C GLN A 130 -2.31 19.27 24.89
N ALA A 131 -2.97 18.11 24.72
CA ALA A 131 -3.77 17.74 23.55
C ALA A 131 -3.02 17.65 22.20
N LEU A 132 -1.71 17.91 22.11
CA LEU A 132 -0.97 17.93 20.82
C LEU A 132 -0.72 16.55 20.20
N ASN A 133 -0.79 15.48 20.99
CA ASN A 133 -0.55 14.11 20.54
C ASN A 133 -1.72 13.50 19.72
N ASN A 134 -2.86 14.18 19.63
CA ASN A 134 -4.04 13.75 18.87
C ASN A 134 -3.80 13.69 17.35
N THR A 135 -2.71 14.29 16.86
CA THR A 135 -2.31 14.22 15.43
C THR A 135 -1.41 13.02 15.13
N LEU A 136 -1.05 12.20 16.12
CA LEU A 136 -0.37 10.93 15.88
C LEU A 136 -1.39 9.85 15.54
N PRO A 137 -1.13 8.98 14.54
CA PRO A 137 0.13 8.84 13.79
C PRO A 137 0.23 9.70 12.52
N HIS A 138 -0.90 10.03 11.88
CA HIS A 138 -0.95 10.61 10.52
C HIS A 138 -1.91 11.78 10.41
N GLY A 139 -2.09 12.54 11.49
CA GLY A 139 -3.10 13.58 11.61
C GLY A 139 -4.32 13.05 12.34
N ARG A 140 -5.20 13.97 12.69
CA ARG A 140 -6.48 13.67 13.30
C ARG A 140 -7.45 13.20 12.23
N PHE A 141 -8.07 12.06 12.47
CA PHE A 141 -9.28 11.64 11.78
C PHE A 141 -10.44 11.76 12.77
N PHE A 142 -11.57 12.29 12.33
CA PHE A 142 -12.75 12.46 13.18
C PHE A 142 -13.98 11.83 12.54
N TYR A 143 -14.82 11.26 13.38
CA TYR A 143 -16.13 10.72 13.07
C TYR A 143 -17.17 11.63 13.74
N ASN A 144 -18.03 12.30 12.96
CA ASN A 144 -19.09 13.15 13.51
C ASN A 144 -20.28 12.29 13.96
N ALA A 145 -20.89 12.63 15.11
CA ALA A 145 -22.21 12.16 15.51
C ALA A 145 -23.25 13.25 15.21
N ASP A 146 -24.40 12.84 14.68
CA ASP A 146 -25.38 13.67 13.97
C ASP A 146 -26.20 14.67 14.82
N GLN A 147 -25.73 15.15 15.97
CA GLN A 147 -26.53 16.07 16.81
C GLN A 147 -25.88 17.44 17.01
N GLN A 148 -26.22 18.32 16.06
CA GLN A 148 -26.08 19.79 15.98
C GLN A 148 -24.83 20.31 15.26
N ALA A 149 -25.00 20.44 13.93
CA ALA A 149 -24.08 21.08 13.00
C ALA A 149 -24.01 22.61 13.17
N GLU A 150 -22.79 23.15 13.05
CA GLU A 150 -22.37 24.13 12.04
C GLU A 150 -20.81 24.08 11.99
N LEU A 151 -20.14 23.94 10.83
CA LEU A 151 -20.51 24.37 9.49
C LEU A 151 -20.55 23.22 8.45
N ASP A 152 -21.79 22.85 8.15
CA ASP A 152 -22.34 22.53 6.83
C ASP A 152 -21.97 21.20 6.16
N VAL A 153 -22.31 20.15 6.92
CA VAL A 153 -22.73 18.80 6.52
C VAL A 153 -21.62 17.86 6.04
N ILE A 154 -20.71 17.53 6.97
CA ILE A 154 -19.92 16.29 6.97
C ILE A 154 -20.61 15.30 7.93
N THR A 155 -21.36 14.34 7.39
CA THR A 155 -22.04 13.26 8.14
C THR A 155 -21.17 12.01 8.30
N LYS A 156 -19.90 12.05 7.86
CA LYS A 156 -19.00 10.90 7.69
C LYS A 156 -17.56 11.24 8.11
N LEU A 157 -16.67 10.27 8.04
CA LEU A 157 -15.27 10.33 8.48
C LEU A 157 -14.49 11.44 7.76
N GLU A 158 -13.74 12.26 8.48
CA GLU A 158 -12.87 13.30 7.92
C GLU A 158 -11.43 13.15 8.40
N GLY A 159 -10.47 13.69 7.65
CA GLY A 159 -9.04 13.59 7.94
C GLY A 159 -8.18 13.33 6.70
N PRO A 160 -6.85 13.37 6.84
CA PRO A 160 -6.13 13.75 8.05
C PRO A 160 -6.02 15.27 8.22
N LEU A 161 -6.32 15.73 9.43
CA LEU A 161 -6.25 17.14 9.81
C LEU A 161 -5.13 17.39 10.82
N SER A 162 -4.67 18.63 10.86
CA SER A 162 -3.85 19.11 11.96
C SER A 162 -4.71 19.34 13.21
N GLN A 163 -4.09 19.92 14.25
CA GLN A 163 -4.79 20.46 15.41
C GLN A 163 -5.91 21.44 15.04
N ASN A 164 -5.69 22.29 14.04
CA ASN A 164 -6.68 23.25 13.59
C ASN A 164 -7.67 22.55 12.65
N GLU A 165 -8.98 22.67 12.92
CA GLU A 165 -10.04 21.93 12.22
C GLU A 165 -10.07 22.14 10.70
N ASP A 166 -9.63 23.30 10.21
CA ASP A 166 -9.61 23.57 8.76
C ASP A 166 -8.28 23.24 8.08
N ALA A 167 -7.24 22.94 8.86
CA ALA A 167 -5.90 22.77 8.31
C ALA A 167 -5.62 21.29 8.03
N ARG A 168 -5.74 20.95 6.74
CA ARG A 168 -5.46 19.63 6.18
C ARG A 168 -3.98 19.29 6.23
N ILE A 169 -3.65 18.04 6.54
CA ILE A 169 -2.27 17.54 6.42
C ILE A 169 -1.96 17.28 4.95
N GLN A 170 -1.20 18.19 4.34
CA GLN A 170 -0.80 18.07 2.92
C GLN A 170 0.61 17.48 2.76
N PRO A 171 0.89 16.74 1.66
CA PRO A 171 -0.01 16.42 0.55
C PRO A 171 -0.89 15.17 0.79
N LEU A 172 -0.80 14.56 1.98
CA LEU A 172 -1.50 13.31 2.32
C LEU A 172 -3.02 13.41 2.09
N TYR A 173 -3.65 14.49 2.53
CA TYR A 173 -5.08 14.69 2.40
C TYR A 173 -5.56 14.66 0.95
N ASP A 174 -4.88 15.38 0.06
CA ASP A 174 -5.25 15.46 -1.36
C ASP A 174 -4.99 14.12 -2.04
N ASN A 175 -3.86 13.46 -1.74
CA ASN A 175 -3.53 12.18 -2.33
C ASN A 175 -4.51 11.07 -1.92
N LEU A 176 -4.95 11.03 -0.65
CA LEU A 176 -5.99 10.10 -0.22
C LEU A 176 -7.35 10.42 -0.86
N THR A 177 -7.60 11.69 -1.17
CA THR A 177 -8.82 12.07 -1.89
C THR A 177 -8.77 11.57 -3.34
N ILE A 178 -7.62 11.71 -4.00
CA ILE A 178 -7.40 11.17 -5.36
C ILE A 178 -7.53 9.64 -5.33
N ALA A 179 -6.85 9.00 -4.38
CA ALA A 179 -6.79 7.54 -4.27
C ALA A 179 -8.13 6.88 -3.98
N PHE A 180 -9.06 7.56 -3.31
CA PHE A 180 -10.33 6.94 -2.90
C PHE A 180 -11.56 7.66 -3.44
N SER A 181 -11.42 8.47 -4.49
CA SER A 181 -12.57 9.04 -5.22
C SER A 181 -12.90 8.20 -6.45
N ASP A 182 -14.16 7.77 -6.54
CA ASP A 182 -14.74 7.10 -7.73
C ASP A 182 -15.46 8.09 -8.67
N GLY A 183 -15.41 9.40 -8.37
CA GLY A 183 -16.15 10.46 -9.08
C GLY A 183 -17.67 10.46 -8.89
N GLN A 184 -18.22 9.60 -8.02
CA GLN A 184 -19.65 9.48 -7.71
C GLN A 184 -19.94 9.71 -6.21
N THR A 185 -19.05 9.23 -5.34
CA THR A 185 -19.08 9.35 -3.89
C THR A 185 -17.91 10.20 -3.41
N LEU A 186 -18.08 10.88 -2.26
CA LEU A 186 -16.95 11.55 -1.62
C LEU A 186 -15.99 10.46 -1.12
N ALA A 187 -14.68 10.64 -1.31
CA ALA A 187 -13.70 9.61 -0.95
C ALA A 187 -13.85 9.10 0.50
N ARG A 188 -14.11 10.04 1.40
CA ARG A 188 -14.34 9.85 2.84
C ARG A 188 -15.60 9.09 3.21
N ASP A 189 -16.52 8.97 2.27
CA ASP A 189 -17.75 8.22 2.42
C ASP A 189 -17.56 6.74 2.08
N SER A 190 -16.50 6.42 1.37
CA SER A 190 -16.23 5.06 0.92
C SER A 190 -15.77 4.18 2.07
N PHE A 191 -16.29 2.96 2.11
CA PHE A 191 -15.80 1.89 2.98
C PHE A 191 -14.30 1.65 2.79
N GLU A 192 -13.82 1.81 1.55
CA GLU A 192 -12.44 1.63 1.16
C GLU A 192 -11.52 2.63 1.85
N PHE A 193 -11.92 3.91 1.89
CA PHE A 193 -11.17 4.95 2.60
C PHE A 193 -11.09 4.66 4.09
N ARG A 194 -12.18 4.20 4.71
CA ARG A 194 -12.20 3.90 6.15
C ARG A 194 -11.21 2.81 6.53
N THR A 195 -11.19 1.74 5.76
CA THR A 195 -10.36 0.55 6.05
C THR A 195 -8.91 0.72 5.58
N ARG A 196 -8.64 1.52 4.54
CA ARG A 196 -7.30 1.64 3.95
C ARG A 196 -6.62 2.98 4.15
N ALA A 197 -7.36 4.07 4.32
CA ALA A 197 -6.82 5.43 4.44
C ALA A 197 -6.84 5.96 5.89
N ALA A 198 -7.99 5.92 6.55
CA ALA A 198 -8.14 6.57 7.85
C ALA A 198 -7.46 5.82 8.99
N ASP A 199 -6.96 6.53 10.00
CA ASP A 199 -6.38 5.98 11.24
C ASP A 199 -7.10 6.50 12.48
N PHE A 200 -6.84 5.88 13.63
CA PHE A 200 -7.26 6.38 14.93
C PHE A 200 -6.14 7.19 15.60
N SER A 201 -6.53 8.33 16.16
CA SER A 201 -5.62 9.19 16.89
C SER A 201 -5.14 8.55 18.19
N SER A 202 -3.93 8.91 18.63
CA SER A 202 -3.37 8.42 19.91
C SER A 202 -4.08 8.96 21.16
N SER A 203 -4.84 10.05 21.01
CA SER A 203 -5.69 10.66 22.03
C SER A 203 -6.93 11.31 21.39
N ALA A 204 -7.99 11.51 22.19
CA ALA A 204 -9.18 12.24 21.76
C ALA A 204 -9.01 13.76 21.93
N VAL A 205 -9.65 14.53 21.06
CA VAL A 205 -9.93 15.97 21.25
C VAL A 205 -11.31 16.24 20.66
N PHE A 206 -12.22 16.83 21.45
CA PHE A 206 -13.58 17.17 21.02
C PHE A 206 -13.57 18.27 19.96
N GLY A 207 -14.45 18.15 18.96
CA GLY A 207 -14.60 19.16 17.91
C GLY A 207 -15.20 20.46 18.46
N GLY A 208 -14.47 21.57 18.41
CA GLY A 208 -14.87 22.86 18.97
C GLY A 208 -14.05 23.36 20.17
N HIS A 209 -13.24 22.51 20.82
CA HIS A 209 -12.35 22.92 21.92
C HIS A 209 -10.91 23.06 21.42
N PHE A 210 -10.65 24.25 20.88
CA PHE A 210 -9.33 24.65 20.40
C PHE A 210 -8.58 25.34 21.53
N PHE A 211 -7.44 24.80 21.91
CA PHE A 211 -6.61 25.41 22.94
C PHE A 211 -5.63 26.38 22.29
N ASP A 212 -6.02 27.64 22.16
CA ASP A 212 -5.07 28.73 21.82
C ASP A 212 -4.37 29.25 23.10
N THR A 213 -4.96 28.98 24.28
CA THR A 213 -4.44 29.39 25.59
C THR A 213 -4.64 28.33 26.67
N ARG A 214 -3.80 28.39 27.72
CA ARG A 214 -3.83 27.50 28.90
C ARG A 214 -5.14 27.60 29.71
N GLU A 215 -5.92 28.69 29.58
CA GLU A 215 -7.14 28.94 30.36
C GLU A 215 -8.37 28.17 29.85
N GLN A 216 -8.48 27.93 28.54
CA GLN A 216 -9.58 27.16 27.93
C GLN A 216 -9.59 25.67 28.33
N PHE A 217 -8.49 25.17 28.88
CA PHE A 217 -8.32 23.78 29.33
C PHE A 217 -9.01 23.49 30.68
N LEU A 218 -9.26 24.50 31.51
CA LEU A 218 -9.80 24.29 32.86
C LEU A 218 -11.34 24.26 32.91
N GLU A 219 -12.01 24.71 31.85
CA GLU A 219 -13.46 24.91 31.83
C GLU A 219 -14.25 23.76 31.16
N ASP A 220 -13.60 22.83 30.47
CA ASP A 220 -14.29 21.68 29.85
C ASP A 220 -13.64 20.33 30.22
N PRO A 221 -14.22 19.57 31.17
CA PRO A 221 -13.74 18.26 31.56
C PRO A 221 -14.16 17.12 30.61
N ALA A 222 -14.86 17.38 29.49
CA ALA A 222 -15.52 16.31 28.73
C ALA A 222 -14.94 16.14 27.32
N ALA A 223 -13.85 15.37 27.17
CA ALA A 223 -13.33 15.07 25.82
C ALA A 223 -12.70 13.67 25.64
N ASP A 224 -13.09 12.65 26.42
CA ASP A 224 -12.41 11.36 26.30
C ASP A 224 -13.16 10.26 25.53
N ASP A 225 -14.47 10.35 25.28
CA ASP A 225 -15.23 9.12 25.02
C ASP A 225 -16.46 9.25 24.07
N ILE A 226 -16.32 9.93 22.93
CA ILE A 226 -17.42 9.92 21.95
C ILE A 226 -17.44 8.58 21.21
N THR A 227 -18.51 7.83 21.42
CA THR A 227 -18.83 6.63 20.63
C THR A 227 -19.73 7.03 19.47
N VAL A 228 -19.25 6.82 18.25
CA VAL A 228 -20.02 7.00 17.02
C VAL A 228 -20.47 5.63 16.52
N THR A 229 -21.78 5.46 16.32
CA THR A 229 -22.34 4.24 15.74
C THR A 229 -22.46 4.41 14.23
N PHE A 230 -21.67 3.68 13.48
CA PHE A 230 -21.85 3.54 12.05
C PHE A 230 -22.85 2.42 11.75
N THR A 231 -23.83 2.65 10.88
CA THR A 231 -24.71 1.59 10.37
C THR A 231 -24.37 1.37 8.89
N ALA A 232 -23.91 0.16 8.55
CA ALA A 232 -23.65 -0.27 7.18
C ALA A 232 -24.95 -0.42 6.38
N GLU A 233 -24.85 -0.52 5.05
CA GLU A 233 -26.02 -0.69 4.15
C GLU A 233 -26.79 -2.00 4.44
N ASP A 234 -26.10 -3.03 4.92
CA ASP A 234 -26.69 -4.29 5.38
C ASP A 234 -27.36 -4.19 6.77
N GLY A 235 -27.31 -3.02 7.42
CA GLY A 235 -27.84 -2.78 8.75
C GLY A 235 -26.87 -3.09 9.90
N THR A 236 -25.65 -3.56 9.62
CA THR A 236 -24.64 -3.89 10.65
C THR A 236 -24.15 -2.63 11.34
N GLN A 237 -24.25 -2.59 12.68
CA GLN A 237 -23.80 -1.46 13.48
C GLN A 237 -22.39 -1.66 14.02
N THR A 238 -21.48 -0.73 13.73
CA THR A 238 -20.14 -0.69 14.28
C THR A 238 -19.99 0.52 15.18
N ASN A 239 -19.72 0.29 16.46
CA ASN A 239 -19.41 1.36 17.40
C ASN A 239 -17.93 1.69 17.33
N ILE A 240 -17.62 2.96 17.13
CA ILE A 240 -16.27 3.48 17.00
C ILE A 240 -16.07 4.51 18.10
N ARG A 241 -15.10 4.29 18.99
CA ARG A 241 -14.71 5.26 20.01
C ARG A 241 -13.51 6.07 19.53
N GLN A 242 -13.60 7.39 19.59
CA GLN A 242 -12.44 8.26 19.36
C GLN A 242 -11.54 8.30 20.60
N GLY A 243 -10.22 8.30 20.42
CA GLY A 243 -9.27 8.31 21.53
C GLY A 243 -9.14 6.95 22.20
N TYR A 244 -9.17 6.92 23.54
CA TYR A 244 -8.91 5.69 24.29
C TYR A 244 -10.06 4.69 24.10
N GLU A 245 -9.74 3.40 24.12
CA GLU A 245 -10.75 2.33 24.07
C GLU A 245 -10.60 1.42 25.29
N LEU A 246 -11.62 0.60 25.54
CA LEU A 246 -11.60 -0.38 26.62
C LEU A 246 -10.34 -1.24 26.50
N SER A 247 -9.57 -1.29 27.58
CA SER A 247 -8.29 -2.00 27.60
C SER A 247 -8.46 -3.45 27.19
N ARG A 248 -7.68 -3.90 26.20
CA ARG A 248 -7.69 -5.31 25.76
C ARG A 248 -6.97 -6.23 26.74
N ILE A 249 -6.14 -5.68 27.64
CA ILE A 249 -5.36 -6.43 28.61
C ILE A 249 -6.12 -6.56 29.93
N ASP A 250 -6.79 -5.50 30.38
CA ASP A 250 -7.45 -5.46 31.69
C ASP A 250 -8.79 -4.69 31.62
N PRO A 251 -9.79 -5.19 30.87
CA PRO A 251 -11.05 -4.47 30.60
C PRO A 251 -11.94 -4.33 31.83
N ASP A 252 -11.83 -5.26 32.78
CA ASP A 252 -12.70 -5.35 33.96
C ASP A 252 -12.14 -4.58 35.16
N ARG A 253 -10.97 -3.94 35.03
CA ARG A 253 -10.40 -3.15 36.10
C ARG A 253 -11.22 -1.89 36.35
N VAL A 254 -11.68 -1.77 37.58
CA VAL A 254 -12.47 -0.64 38.08
C VAL A 254 -11.56 0.34 38.81
N PHE A 255 -11.72 1.63 38.53
CA PHE A 255 -11.09 2.71 39.28
C PHE A 255 -12.11 3.41 40.14
N ASP A 256 -11.81 3.57 41.43
CA ASP A 256 -12.64 4.31 42.39
C ASP A 256 -12.36 5.81 42.24
N LEU A 257 -12.75 6.38 41.09
CA LEU A 257 -12.59 7.80 40.76
C LEU A 257 -13.88 8.56 41.10
N LEU A 258 -13.75 9.87 41.32
CA LEU A 258 -14.81 10.78 41.78
C LEU A 258 -16.02 10.92 40.82
N ASP A 259 -15.99 10.24 39.68
CA ASP A 259 -17.02 10.30 38.64
C ASP A 259 -17.65 8.91 38.47
N GLU A 260 -18.95 8.79 38.72
CA GLU A 260 -19.71 7.54 38.64
C GLU A 260 -19.78 6.96 37.21
N THR A 261 -19.33 7.71 36.19
CA THR A 261 -19.47 7.37 34.76
C THR A 261 -18.33 6.50 34.19
N ILE A 262 -17.10 6.56 34.71
CA ILE A 262 -15.95 5.80 34.18
C ILE A 262 -15.54 4.69 35.16
N GLN A 263 -16.28 3.58 35.12
CA GLN A 263 -16.02 2.41 35.99
C GLN A 263 -15.10 1.35 35.37
N ARG A 264 -14.57 1.57 34.17
CA ARG A 264 -13.73 0.60 33.44
C ARG A 264 -12.41 1.20 33.00
N ASN A 265 -11.46 0.34 32.68
CA ASN A 265 -10.12 0.72 32.26
C ASN A 265 -10.07 1.03 30.76
N PHE A 266 -9.85 2.30 30.44
CA PHE A 266 -9.63 2.78 29.07
C PHE A 266 -8.16 3.20 28.91
N ASP A 267 -7.54 2.80 27.81
CA ASP A 267 -6.16 3.13 27.47
C ASP A 267 -6.01 3.40 25.96
N SER A 268 -4.87 3.99 25.57
CA SER A 268 -4.57 4.21 24.16
C SER A 268 -4.32 2.88 23.48
N GLN A 269 -5.07 2.61 22.42
CA GLN A 269 -4.86 1.44 21.55
C GLN A 269 -3.91 1.73 20.39
N THR A 270 -3.45 2.98 20.25
CA THR A 270 -2.57 3.40 19.15
C THR A 270 -1.14 3.55 19.62
N TYR A 271 -0.23 2.79 19.01
CA TYR A 271 1.21 2.92 19.17
C TYR A 271 1.81 3.43 17.87
N SER A 272 2.71 4.40 17.92
CA SER A 272 3.30 4.93 16.70
C SER A 272 4.66 5.57 16.86
N TRP A 273 5.38 5.63 15.74
CA TRP A 273 6.57 6.44 15.56
C TRP A 273 6.39 7.29 14.30
N THR A 274 6.16 8.59 14.50
CA THR A 274 5.99 9.57 13.43
C THR A 274 7.17 10.54 13.39
N THR A 275 7.75 10.71 12.21
CA THR A 275 8.78 11.71 11.96
C THR A 275 8.18 13.10 11.83
N PRO A 276 8.93 14.20 12.07
CA PRO A 276 8.41 15.56 11.89
C PRO A 276 7.93 15.89 10.47
N GLY A 277 8.40 15.14 9.47
CA GLY A 277 7.92 15.22 8.09
C GLY A 277 6.73 14.30 7.79
N PHE A 278 6.17 13.60 8.78
CA PHE A 278 4.97 12.76 8.71
C PHE A 278 5.10 11.37 8.06
N HIS A 279 6.32 10.87 7.82
CA HIS A 279 6.49 9.42 7.66
C HIS A 279 6.22 8.74 8.99
N SER A 280 5.51 7.61 9.00
CA SER A 280 5.26 6.89 10.24
C SER A 280 5.17 5.38 10.09
N ILE A 281 5.35 4.74 11.25
CA ILE A 281 4.94 3.36 11.52
C ILE A 281 3.92 3.43 12.67
N SER A 282 2.78 2.77 12.52
CA SER A 282 1.74 2.73 13.53
C SER A 282 1.17 1.32 13.71
N MET A 283 0.77 1.02 14.93
CA MET A 283 0.05 -0.18 15.33
C MET A 283 -1.21 0.26 16.06
N ASP A 284 -2.30 -0.43 15.78
CA ASP A 284 -3.59 -0.17 16.40
C ASP A 284 -4.17 -1.51 16.84
N ASP A 285 -4.55 -1.59 18.11
CA ASP A 285 -5.10 -2.80 18.72
C ASP A 285 -6.63 -2.78 18.78
N ARG A 286 -7.33 -1.75 18.29
CA ARG A 286 -8.81 -1.71 18.31
C ARG A 286 -9.42 -2.83 17.49
N VAL A 287 -10.52 -3.44 17.93
CA VAL A 287 -11.15 -4.60 17.24
C VAL A 287 -11.59 -4.25 15.81
N GLN A 288 -11.98 -3.00 15.60
CA GLN A 288 -12.45 -2.43 14.33
C GLN A 288 -11.29 -2.00 13.42
N ASN A 289 -10.05 -2.06 13.89
CA ASN A 289 -8.86 -1.57 13.17
C ASN A 289 -7.56 -2.25 13.63
N THR A 290 -7.61 -3.53 13.99
CA THR A 290 -6.45 -4.26 14.54
C THR A 290 -5.45 -4.43 13.40
N ARG A 291 -4.41 -3.60 13.35
CA ARG A 291 -3.50 -3.56 12.21
C ARG A 291 -2.16 -2.91 12.50
N ILE A 292 -1.22 -3.19 11.61
CA ILE A 292 0.07 -2.51 11.50
C ILE A 292 0.10 -1.75 10.18
N ARG A 293 0.62 -0.51 10.21
CA ARG A 293 0.75 0.35 9.04
C ARG A 293 2.13 1.00 8.99
N VAL A 294 2.70 1.02 7.80
CA VAL A 294 3.82 1.90 7.45
C VAL A 294 3.32 2.85 6.37
N ARG A 295 3.50 4.16 6.56
CA ARG A 295 3.05 5.14 5.57
C ARG A 295 4.04 6.30 5.43
N THR A 296 4.17 6.76 4.20
CA THR A 296 4.94 7.96 3.85
C THR A 296 4.12 9.22 4.04
N SER A 297 4.80 10.36 4.21
CA SER A 297 4.16 11.67 4.35
C SER A 297 3.18 12.04 3.22
N ALA A 298 3.36 11.45 2.03
CA ALA A 298 2.48 11.65 0.89
C ALA A 298 1.34 10.62 0.79
N GLY A 299 1.40 9.50 1.51
CA GLY A 299 0.31 8.51 1.56
C GLY A 299 0.62 7.12 1.01
N ALA A 300 1.78 6.89 0.38
CA ALA A 300 2.17 5.53 0.00
C ALA A 300 2.30 4.66 1.26
N GLN A 301 1.76 3.44 1.21
CA GLN A 301 1.51 2.66 2.42
C GLN A 301 1.63 1.16 2.25
N ILE A 302 1.89 0.50 3.38
CA ILE A 302 1.79 -0.95 3.59
C ILE A 302 0.89 -1.14 4.82
N ILE A 303 -0.05 -2.08 4.73
CA ILE A 303 -1.00 -2.43 5.79
C ILE A 303 -0.97 -3.95 5.99
N LEU A 304 -0.91 -4.36 7.26
CA LEU A 304 -1.18 -5.72 7.72
C LEU A 304 -2.39 -5.62 8.67
N ASP A 305 -3.55 -6.10 8.25
CA ASP A 305 -4.84 -5.84 8.90
C ASP A 305 -5.52 -7.15 9.32
N ASP A 306 -5.62 -7.37 10.62
CA ASP A 306 -6.28 -8.56 11.20
C ASP A 306 -7.80 -8.38 11.26
N THR A 307 -8.32 -7.15 11.29
CA THR A 307 -9.77 -6.90 11.31
C THR A 307 -10.41 -7.27 9.98
N ASN A 308 -9.76 -6.91 8.87
CA ASN A 308 -10.26 -7.18 7.51
C ASN A 308 -9.59 -8.40 6.85
N GLU A 309 -8.69 -9.09 7.56
CA GLU A 309 -7.81 -10.16 7.06
C GLU A 309 -7.17 -9.79 5.71
N ARG A 310 -6.33 -8.74 5.74
CA ARG A 310 -5.77 -8.13 4.53
C ARG A 310 -4.29 -7.80 4.64
N ILE A 311 -3.57 -8.02 3.55
CA ILE A 311 -2.28 -7.41 3.28
C ILE A 311 -2.43 -6.46 2.09
N TYR A 312 -2.06 -5.20 2.27
CA TYR A 312 -2.26 -4.16 1.25
C TYR A 312 -1.02 -3.29 1.07
N VAL A 313 -0.64 -3.05 -0.18
CA VAL A 313 0.46 -2.15 -0.55
C VAL A 313 -0.02 -1.21 -1.63
N SER A 314 0.16 0.10 -1.45
CA SER A 314 -0.25 1.08 -2.47
C SER A 314 0.64 2.31 -2.58
N THR A 315 0.62 2.91 -3.77
CA THR A 315 1.10 4.27 -4.00
C THR A 315 0.14 5.30 -3.43
N ALA A 316 0.65 6.50 -3.13
CA ALA A 316 -0.10 7.58 -2.47
C ALA A 316 -1.45 7.93 -3.11
N GLU A 317 -1.49 7.95 -4.44
CA GLU A 317 -2.67 8.35 -5.23
C GLU A 317 -3.51 7.14 -5.71
N GLY A 318 -3.22 5.90 -5.31
CA GLY A 318 -4.03 4.73 -5.69
C GLY A 318 -3.81 4.18 -7.12
N GLU A 319 -2.90 4.79 -7.90
CA GLU A 319 -2.58 4.35 -9.27
C GLU A 319 -1.96 2.94 -9.37
N ASN A 320 -1.25 2.50 -8.33
CA ASN A 320 -0.74 1.13 -8.26
C ASN A 320 -0.97 0.56 -6.87
N TRP A 321 -1.47 -0.67 -6.82
CA TRP A 321 -1.68 -1.38 -5.57
C TRP A 321 -1.64 -2.90 -5.76
N PHE A 322 -1.41 -3.58 -4.65
CA PHE A 322 -1.42 -5.03 -4.52
C PHE A 322 -2.14 -5.40 -3.22
N GLU A 323 -3.08 -6.34 -3.29
CA GLU A 323 -3.91 -6.76 -2.16
C GLU A 323 -4.01 -8.28 -2.10
N MET A 324 -3.95 -8.82 -0.88
CA MET A 324 -4.41 -10.18 -0.52
C MET A 324 -5.57 -10.01 0.47
N ASP A 325 -6.70 -10.68 0.24
CA ASP A 325 -7.92 -10.55 1.06
C ASP A 325 -8.37 -11.85 1.75
N TYR A 326 -9.38 -11.72 2.62
CA TYR A 326 -10.02 -12.79 3.39
C TYR A 326 -10.57 -13.93 2.51
N ASP A 327 -11.11 -13.59 1.34
CA ASP A 327 -11.72 -14.56 0.43
C ASP A 327 -10.67 -15.36 -0.38
N GLY A 328 -9.38 -15.09 -0.14
CA GLY A 328 -8.26 -15.73 -0.80
C GLY A 328 -7.95 -15.14 -2.18
N ASN A 329 -8.49 -13.97 -2.51
CA ASN A 329 -8.15 -13.27 -3.73
C ASN A 329 -6.79 -12.58 -3.59
N VAL A 330 -6.08 -12.52 -4.71
CA VAL A 330 -4.89 -11.70 -4.85
C VAL A 330 -5.08 -10.80 -6.06
N ASP A 331 -5.17 -9.51 -5.82
CA ASP A 331 -5.49 -8.51 -6.83
C ASP A 331 -4.36 -7.49 -6.96
N MET A 332 -4.13 -7.04 -8.20
CA MET A 332 -3.12 -6.03 -8.52
C MET A 332 -3.66 -5.09 -9.60
N HIS A 333 -3.53 -3.79 -9.35
CA HIS A 333 -3.74 -2.75 -10.36
C HIS A 333 -2.44 -2.02 -10.65
N CYS A 334 -2.13 -1.85 -11.93
CA CYS A 334 -1.01 -1.04 -12.39
C CYS A 334 -1.18 -0.67 -13.87
N LYS A 335 -0.41 0.33 -14.33
CA LYS A 335 -0.40 0.74 -15.75
C LYS A 335 0.34 -0.24 -16.66
N ARG A 336 1.40 -0.86 -16.17
CA ARG A 336 2.25 -1.81 -16.91
C ARG A 336 2.78 -2.86 -15.95
N PHE A 337 2.53 -4.13 -16.26
CA PHE A 337 3.07 -5.27 -15.55
C PHE A 337 4.14 -5.94 -16.41
N ASN A 338 5.38 -6.01 -15.92
CA ASN A 338 6.48 -6.68 -16.60
C ASN A 338 7.01 -7.79 -15.69
N VAL A 339 7.13 -9.00 -16.23
CA VAL A 339 7.65 -10.16 -15.50
C VAL A 339 8.80 -10.75 -16.30
N HIS A 340 9.94 -10.93 -15.62
CA HIS A 340 11.12 -11.63 -16.14
C HIS A 340 11.53 -12.68 -15.11
N ALA A 341 11.77 -13.90 -15.56
CA ALA A 341 12.28 -14.99 -14.75
C ALA A 341 13.42 -15.69 -15.52
N ASP A 342 14.53 -15.98 -14.85
CA ASP A 342 15.69 -16.64 -15.48
C ASP A 342 15.46 -18.12 -15.79
N ASP A 343 14.48 -18.73 -15.15
CA ASP A 343 14.14 -20.15 -15.34
C ASP A 343 12.70 -20.29 -15.87
N ASN A 344 11.68 -20.24 -15.01
CA ASN A 344 10.30 -20.55 -15.41
C ASN A 344 9.27 -19.54 -14.89
N ILE A 345 8.23 -19.30 -15.69
CA ILE A 345 6.96 -18.69 -15.27
C ILE A 345 5.88 -19.76 -15.44
N ASN A 346 5.29 -20.22 -14.34
CA ASN A 346 4.25 -21.24 -14.34
C ASN A 346 2.91 -20.65 -13.90
N LEU A 347 1.83 -20.96 -14.64
CA LEU A 347 0.47 -20.54 -14.32
C LEU A 347 -0.44 -21.78 -14.28
N THR A 348 -1.19 -21.98 -13.22
CA THR A 348 -2.11 -23.12 -13.05
C THR A 348 -3.36 -22.65 -12.32
N ALA A 349 -4.53 -22.98 -12.86
CA ALA A 349 -5.82 -22.67 -12.26
C ALA A 349 -6.74 -23.90 -12.33
N GLY A 350 -7.49 -24.16 -11.25
CA GLY A 350 -8.44 -25.29 -11.21
C GLY A 350 -9.71 -25.09 -12.04
N ASN A 351 -9.96 -23.86 -12.51
CA ASN A 351 -11.11 -23.52 -13.34
C ASN A 351 -10.66 -23.00 -14.71
N GLN A 352 -10.03 -21.83 -14.78
CA GLN A 352 -9.69 -21.19 -16.06
C GLN A 352 -8.57 -20.16 -15.93
N ILE A 353 -7.83 -19.96 -17.02
CA ILE A 353 -6.92 -18.82 -17.24
C ILE A 353 -7.52 -18.00 -18.40
N ARG A 354 -7.84 -16.73 -18.16
CA ARG A 354 -8.39 -15.82 -19.18
C ARG A 354 -7.39 -14.71 -19.49
N ILE A 355 -7.14 -14.43 -20.77
CA ILE A 355 -6.19 -13.41 -21.24
C ILE A 355 -6.90 -12.53 -22.26
N PHE A 356 -6.98 -11.23 -21.99
CA PHE A 356 -7.61 -10.25 -22.87
C PHE A 356 -6.64 -9.09 -23.16
N GLY A 357 -6.53 -8.70 -24.44
CA GLY A 357 -5.82 -7.51 -24.88
C GLY A 357 -6.65 -6.79 -25.93
N GLN A 358 -7.08 -5.56 -25.63
CA GLN A 358 -7.98 -4.81 -26.52
C GLN A 358 -7.41 -4.59 -27.93
N GLN A 359 -6.10 -4.41 -28.05
CA GLN A 359 -5.42 -4.22 -29.33
C GLN A 359 -4.80 -5.52 -29.88
N GLY A 360 -4.49 -6.48 -29.02
CA GLY A 360 -3.91 -7.75 -29.42
C GLY A 360 -3.24 -8.52 -28.29
N VAL A 361 -2.96 -9.78 -28.56
CA VAL A 361 -2.14 -10.68 -27.75
C VAL A 361 -1.05 -11.24 -28.67
N HIS A 362 0.21 -11.03 -28.32
CA HIS A 362 1.36 -11.47 -29.10
C HIS A 362 2.13 -12.55 -28.34
N ILE A 363 2.34 -13.70 -28.96
CA ILE A 363 3.09 -14.83 -28.37
C ILE A 363 4.23 -15.18 -29.33
N HIS A 364 5.45 -15.20 -28.81
CA HIS A 364 6.65 -15.57 -29.55
C HIS A 364 7.48 -16.54 -28.73
N SER A 365 7.94 -17.61 -29.36
CA SER A 365 8.86 -18.59 -28.77
C SER A 365 9.98 -18.85 -29.77
N GLY A 366 11.23 -18.83 -29.30
CA GLY A 366 12.39 -19.21 -30.12
C GLY A 366 12.47 -20.72 -30.38
N GLY A 367 11.72 -21.52 -29.61
CA GLY A 367 11.63 -22.98 -29.74
C GLY A 367 10.27 -23.41 -30.26
N GLU A 368 9.37 -23.74 -29.34
CA GLU A 368 8.04 -24.27 -29.66
C GLU A 368 6.91 -23.55 -28.91
N ILE A 369 5.70 -23.65 -29.46
CA ILE A 369 4.43 -23.35 -28.78
C ILE A 369 3.57 -24.60 -28.92
N ARG A 370 3.10 -25.16 -27.81
CA ARG A 370 2.20 -26.34 -27.79
C ARG A 370 0.84 -25.93 -27.25
N MET A 371 -0.22 -26.39 -27.90
CA MET A 371 -1.62 -26.19 -27.49
C MET A 371 -2.33 -27.53 -27.61
N ASP A 372 -2.95 -27.98 -26.52
CA ASP A 372 -3.62 -29.27 -26.42
C ASP A 372 -4.87 -29.12 -25.54
N ALA A 373 -5.95 -29.80 -25.92
CA ALA A 373 -7.22 -29.77 -25.20
C ALA A 373 -7.97 -31.09 -25.42
N ASP A 374 -8.54 -31.65 -24.35
CA ASP A 374 -9.29 -32.92 -24.40
C ASP A 374 -10.59 -32.82 -25.23
N SER A 375 -11.17 -31.62 -25.32
CA SER A 375 -12.39 -31.36 -26.10
C SER A 375 -12.06 -30.61 -27.39
N ASP A 376 -11.94 -29.28 -27.33
CA ASP A 376 -11.89 -28.44 -28.54
C ASP A 376 -10.85 -27.32 -28.42
N VAL A 377 -10.17 -27.05 -29.54
CA VAL A 377 -9.42 -25.81 -29.76
C VAL A 377 -10.19 -24.97 -30.78
N ASN A 378 -10.76 -23.85 -30.32
CA ASN A 378 -11.53 -22.93 -31.16
C ASN A 378 -10.65 -21.75 -31.62
N ILE A 379 -10.56 -21.53 -32.94
CA ILE A 379 -9.84 -20.39 -33.54
C ILE A 379 -10.80 -19.68 -34.50
N GLN A 380 -11.19 -18.47 -34.15
CA GLN A 380 -12.11 -17.65 -34.93
C GLN A 380 -11.49 -16.28 -35.20
N SER A 381 -11.71 -15.75 -36.41
CA SER A 381 -11.39 -14.38 -36.78
C SER A 381 -12.45 -13.87 -37.75
N ASP A 382 -13.01 -12.70 -37.49
CA ASP A 382 -13.96 -12.04 -38.41
C ASP A 382 -13.34 -11.71 -39.78
N ALA A 383 -12.00 -11.63 -39.84
CA ALA A 383 -11.28 -11.25 -41.05
C ALA A 383 -10.48 -12.41 -41.63
N ASN A 384 -9.34 -12.76 -41.03
CA ASN A 384 -8.40 -13.70 -41.63
C ASN A 384 -7.68 -14.54 -40.57
N ILE A 385 -7.61 -15.84 -40.81
CA ILE A 385 -6.62 -16.73 -40.19
C ILE A 385 -5.49 -16.94 -41.20
N ARG A 386 -4.25 -16.64 -40.83
CA ARG A 386 -3.06 -16.83 -41.68
C ARG A 386 -2.17 -17.88 -41.06
N VAL A 387 -1.85 -18.92 -41.84
CA VAL A 387 -0.95 -20.01 -41.43
C VAL A 387 0.16 -20.13 -42.47
N HIS A 388 1.40 -20.04 -42.01
CA HIS A 388 2.58 -20.21 -42.86
C HIS A 388 3.60 -21.09 -42.16
N ALA A 389 3.95 -22.20 -42.79
CA ALA A 389 5.07 -23.04 -42.40
C ALA A 389 6.12 -23.00 -43.52
N THR A 390 7.38 -22.74 -43.17
CA THR A 390 8.49 -22.64 -44.13
C THR A 390 8.93 -23.99 -44.68
N SER A 391 8.62 -25.08 -43.96
CA SER A 391 8.92 -26.45 -44.37
C SER A 391 7.66 -27.23 -44.71
N GLN A 392 6.85 -27.59 -43.70
CA GLN A 392 5.68 -28.43 -43.87
C GLN A 392 4.57 -28.01 -42.90
N ALA A 393 3.32 -28.14 -43.34
CA ALA A 393 2.14 -28.06 -42.49
C ALA A 393 1.43 -29.41 -42.53
N PHE A 394 1.13 -29.97 -41.36
CA PHE A 394 0.41 -31.24 -41.22
C PHE A 394 -0.99 -30.98 -40.66
N LEU A 395 -2.00 -31.57 -41.28
CA LEU A 395 -3.40 -31.54 -40.83
C LEU A 395 -3.90 -32.98 -40.85
N GLN A 396 -4.29 -33.51 -39.69
CA GLN A 396 -4.81 -34.86 -39.52
C GLN A 396 -6.06 -34.82 -38.67
N ALA A 397 -7.02 -35.65 -39.03
CA ALA A 397 -8.18 -35.98 -38.21
C ALA A 397 -8.46 -37.48 -38.36
N ASP A 398 -8.72 -38.17 -37.25
CA ASP A 398 -8.94 -39.62 -37.27
C ASP A 398 -10.31 -40.00 -37.82
N SER A 399 -11.30 -39.11 -37.68
CA SER A 399 -12.65 -39.31 -38.21
C SER A 399 -12.86 -38.59 -39.54
N SER A 400 -12.87 -37.25 -39.53
CA SER A 400 -13.12 -36.45 -40.73
C SER A 400 -12.41 -35.10 -40.68
N LEU A 401 -11.97 -34.64 -41.85
CA LEU A 401 -11.54 -33.26 -42.08
C LEU A 401 -12.57 -32.56 -42.98
N HIS A 402 -13.20 -31.50 -42.48
CA HIS A 402 -14.18 -30.70 -43.23
C HIS A 402 -13.55 -29.37 -43.68
N LEU A 403 -13.51 -29.12 -44.99
CA LEU A 403 -13.02 -27.87 -45.57
C LEU A 403 -14.17 -27.16 -46.29
N LYS A 404 -14.70 -26.11 -45.68
CA LYS A 404 -15.84 -25.34 -46.20
C LYS A 404 -15.43 -23.90 -46.51
N ALA A 405 -15.78 -23.42 -47.69
CA ALA A 405 -15.67 -22.02 -48.08
C ALA A 405 -17.02 -21.54 -48.63
N GLY A 406 -17.53 -20.41 -48.15
CA GLY A 406 -18.78 -19.81 -48.67
C GLY A 406 -18.63 -19.23 -50.08
N GLY A 407 -17.41 -18.88 -50.48
CA GLY A 407 -17.06 -18.41 -51.82
C GLY A 407 -16.33 -19.46 -52.64
N SER A 408 -15.00 -19.49 -52.55
CA SER A 408 -14.14 -20.39 -53.34
C SER A 408 -13.11 -21.09 -52.48
N LEU A 409 -12.77 -22.32 -52.85
CA LEU A 409 -11.63 -23.05 -52.32
C LEU A 409 -10.52 -23.05 -53.39
N PHE A 410 -9.35 -22.52 -53.05
CA PHE A 410 -8.18 -22.50 -53.92
C PHE A 410 -7.12 -23.46 -53.38
N ALA A 411 -6.64 -24.36 -54.23
CA ALA A 411 -5.54 -25.26 -53.93
C ALA A 411 -4.51 -25.18 -55.07
N SER A 412 -3.26 -24.92 -54.73
CA SER A 412 -2.16 -24.88 -55.69
C SER A 412 -0.90 -25.46 -55.04
N ALA A 413 -0.12 -26.18 -55.83
CA ALA A 413 1.18 -26.69 -55.42
C ALA A 413 2.19 -26.39 -56.51
N GLY A 414 3.40 -25.99 -56.14
CA GLY A 414 4.51 -25.83 -57.09
C GLY A 414 5.01 -27.16 -57.66
N GLY A 415 4.74 -28.27 -56.95
CA GLY A 415 5.01 -29.64 -57.39
C GLY A 415 3.72 -30.33 -57.87
N SER A 416 3.10 -31.12 -56.99
CA SER A 416 1.89 -31.89 -57.29
C SER A 416 0.81 -31.71 -56.23
N VAL A 417 -0.45 -31.82 -56.65
CA VAL A 417 -1.61 -32.01 -55.75
C VAL A 417 -2.00 -33.48 -55.86
N ASN A 418 -1.94 -34.21 -54.75
CA ASN A 418 -2.29 -35.63 -54.68
C ASN A 418 -3.56 -35.81 -53.85
N LEU A 419 -4.56 -36.53 -54.37
CA LEU A 419 -5.78 -36.88 -53.67
C LEU A 419 -5.92 -38.40 -53.68
N ASN A 420 -5.91 -39.02 -52.50
CA ASN A 420 -6.04 -40.46 -52.35
C ASN A 420 -7.24 -40.78 -51.46
N ALA A 421 -8.15 -41.63 -51.94
CA ALA A 421 -9.31 -42.10 -51.20
C ALA A 421 -9.36 -43.62 -51.27
N ALA A 422 -9.41 -44.29 -50.12
CA ALA A 422 -9.42 -45.75 -50.06
C ALA A 422 -10.73 -46.37 -50.56
N SER A 423 -11.84 -45.63 -50.46
CA SER A 423 -13.17 -46.06 -50.89
C SER A 423 -13.61 -45.29 -52.15
N THR A 424 -14.17 -44.09 -51.97
CA THR A 424 -14.71 -43.29 -53.07
C THR A 424 -14.19 -41.86 -53.00
N ALA A 425 -13.75 -41.31 -54.13
CA ALA A 425 -13.54 -39.88 -54.31
C ALA A 425 -14.72 -39.29 -55.10
N ASN A 426 -15.58 -38.52 -54.42
CA ASN A 426 -16.69 -37.82 -55.06
C ASN A 426 -16.30 -36.37 -55.35
N ILE A 427 -16.43 -35.94 -56.61
CA ILE A 427 -16.20 -34.56 -57.05
C ILE A 427 -17.44 -34.09 -57.79
N GLN A 428 -18.09 -33.04 -57.30
CA GLN A 428 -19.32 -32.50 -57.86
C GLN A 428 -19.19 -31.01 -58.12
N ALA A 429 -19.64 -30.58 -59.30
CA ALA A 429 -19.83 -29.18 -59.64
C ALA A 429 -21.30 -28.94 -60.02
N GLY A 430 -21.89 -27.84 -59.55
CA GLY A 430 -23.29 -27.49 -59.85
C GLY A 430 -23.53 -27.00 -61.28
N SER A 431 -22.48 -26.60 -62.00
CA SER A 431 -22.57 -26.10 -63.38
C SER A 431 -21.64 -26.85 -64.33
N SER A 432 -20.34 -26.60 -64.24
CA SER A 432 -19.34 -27.27 -65.10
C SER A 432 -18.18 -27.80 -64.26
N MET A 433 -17.67 -28.96 -64.67
CA MET A 433 -16.40 -29.49 -64.22
C MET A 433 -15.42 -29.36 -65.38
N ASN A 434 -14.36 -28.58 -65.21
CA ASN A 434 -13.34 -28.37 -66.22
C ASN A 434 -12.05 -29.08 -65.79
N LEU A 435 -11.48 -29.90 -66.68
CA LEU A 435 -10.22 -30.60 -66.46
C LEU A 435 -9.28 -30.27 -67.62
N LEU A 436 -8.11 -29.73 -67.32
CA LEU A 436 -7.09 -29.39 -68.31
C LEU A 436 -5.78 -30.10 -67.96
N GLY A 437 -5.40 -31.06 -68.79
CA GLY A 437 -4.06 -31.66 -68.76
C GLY A 437 -3.17 -31.03 -69.81
N GLY A 438 -1.95 -30.62 -69.45
CA GLY A 438 -1.01 -30.03 -70.40
C GLY A 438 -0.51 -31.02 -71.46
N SER A 439 -0.28 -32.28 -71.09
CA SER A 439 0.18 -33.34 -71.99
C SER A 439 -0.90 -34.38 -72.27
N GLN A 440 -1.56 -34.90 -71.22
CA GLN A 440 -2.57 -35.92 -71.33
C GLN A 440 -3.50 -35.89 -70.11
N LEU A 441 -4.71 -36.42 -70.29
CA LEU A 441 -5.57 -36.85 -69.21
C LEU A 441 -5.58 -38.38 -69.21
N LEU A 442 -5.06 -39.00 -68.14
CA LEU A 442 -5.06 -40.45 -67.98
C LEU A 442 -6.16 -40.86 -67.01
N VAL A 443 -7.03 -41.74 -67.45
CA VAL A 443 -8.12 -42.31 -66.64
C VAL A 443 -8.07 -43.82 -66.76
N THR A 444 -7.99 -44.51 -65.63
CA THR A 444 -7.98 -45.98 -65.56
C THR A 444 -8.95 -46.45 -64.50
N ALA A 445 -9.86 -47.32 -64.89
CA ALA A 445 -10.83 -47.97 -64.00
C ALA A 445 -11.27 -49.29 -64.65
N SER A 446 -11.96 -50.15 -63.89
CA SER A 446 -12.63 -51.33 -64.45
C SER A 446 -13.71 -50.96 -65.48
N ALA A 447 -14.39 -49.82 -65.27
CA ALA A 447 -15.33 -49.22 -66.20
C ALA A 447 -15.24 -47.68 -66.14
N VAL A 448 -15.33 -47.02 -67.30
CA VAL A 448 -15.35 -45.55 -67.40
C VAL A 448 -16.66 -45.11 -68.05
N HIS A 449 -17.44 -44.31 -67.33
CA HIS A 449 -18.75 -43.81 -67.75
C HIS A 449 -18.69 -42.29 -67.95
N TRP A 450 -19.01 -41.79 -69.15
CA TRP A 450 -18.98 -40.35 -69.43
C TRP A 450 -20.35 -39.68 -69.32
N ASN A 451 -21.45 -40.41 -69.55
CA ASN A 451 -22.80 -39.86 -69.51
C ASN A 451 -23.85 -40.87 -68.98
N GLY A 452 -23.43 -41.82 -68.14
CA GLY A 452 -24.36 -42.77 -67.52
C GLY A 452 -23.74 -44.12 -67.13
N PRO A 453 -24.18 -44.75 -66.02
CA PRO A 453 -25.27 -44.34 -65.12
C PRO A 453 -24.95 -43.09 -64.28
N SER A 454 -25.97 -42.47 -63.67
CA SER A 454 -25.82 -41.24 -62.87
C SER A 454 -24.85 -41.45 -61.68
N ALA A 455 -23.92 -40.52 -61.49
CA ALA A 455 -23.01 -40.53 -60.35
C ALA A 455 -23.71 -40.12 -59.04
N SER A 456 -23.21 -40.62 -57.91
CA SER A 456 -23.63 -40.17 -56.57
C SER A 456 -23.20 -38.73 -56.30
N SER A 457 -24.01 -37.99 -55.54
CA SER A 457 -23.66 -36.63 -55.12
C SER A 457 -22.52 -36.61 -54.09
N ALA A 458 -21.68 -35.57 -54.15
CA ALA A 458 -20.69 -35.29 -53.11
C ALA A 458 -21.38 -34.69 -51.87
N ALA A 459 -21.06 -35.22 -50.69
CA ALA A 459 -21.54 -34.66 -49.43
C ALA A 459 -20.92 -33.27 -49.19
N GLN A 460 -21.68 -32.37 -48.56
CA GLN A 460 -21.21 -31.03 -48.22
C GLN A 460 -20.39 -31.07 -46.92
N ALA A 461 -19.38 -30.20 -46.82
CA ALA A 461 -18.68 -29.98 -45.57
C ALA A 461 -19.59 -29.28 -44.54
N SER A 462 -19.52 -29.72 -43.28
CA SER A 462 -20.24 -29.11 -42.15
C SER A 462 -19.65 -27.74 -41.79
N ALA A 463 -20.44 -26.91 -41.09
CA ALA A 463 -19.91 -25.67 -40.49
C ALA A 463 -19.07 -26.01 -39.24
N ALA A 464 -18.14 -25.12 -38.87
CA ALA A 464 -17.15 -25.37 -37.83
C ALA A 464 -17.68 -25.35 -36.38
N GLY A 465 -18.92 -24.90 -36.14
CA GLY A 465 -19.48 -24.88 -34.78
C GLY A 465 -18.82 -23.87 -33.83
N GLU A 466 -18.47 -22.69 -34.34
CA GLU A 466 -17.66 -21.64 -33.69
C GLU A 466 -18.13 -21.29 -32.26
N GLN A 467 -17.17 -21.15 -31.33
CA GLN A 467 -17.36 -20.66 -29.97
C GLN A 467 -16.52 -19.40 -29.72
N LEU A 468 -17.11 -18.40 -29.06
CA LEU A 468 -16.42 -17.16 -28.69
C LEU A 468 -15.52 -17.36 -27.47
N ALA A 469 -14.37 -16.68 -27.45
CA ALA A 469 -13.51 -16.65 -26.27
C ALA A 469 -14.11 -15.78 -25.15
N PHE A 470 -14.00 -16.23 -23.90
CA PHE A 470 -14.43 -15.46 -22.73
C PHE A 470 -13.48 -14.31 -22.40
N PHE A 471 -14.03 -13.24 -21.88
CA PHE A 471 -13.32 -12.06 -21.39
C PHE A 471 -12.87 -12.27 -19.94
N THR A 472 -11.84 -11.54 -19.52
CA THR A 472 -11.41 -11.49 -18.11
C THR A 472 -12.56 -11.03 -17.22
N ASN A 473 -12.83 -11.75 -16.13
CA ASN A 473 -14.03 -11.57 -15.32
C ASN A 473 -13.79 -10.95 -13.94
N ARG A 474 -12.54 -10.66 -13.56
CA ARG A 474 -12.18 -9.85 -12.38
C ARG A 474 -11.03 -8.96 -12.81
N VAL A 475 -11.24 -7.65 -12.80
CA VAL A 475 -10.31 -6.68 -13.37
C VAL A 475 -10.09 -5.56 -12.34
N PRO A 476 -9.02 -5.62 -11.55
CA PRO A 476 -8.62 -4.55 -10.64
C PRO A 476 -8.53 -3.19 -11.34
N GLN A 477 -8.99 -2.14 -10.68
CA GLN A 477 -8.97 -0.77 -11.20
C GLN A 477 -8.30 0.19 -10.19
N HIS A 478 -8.20 1.46 -10.58
CA HIS A 478 -7.81 2.53 -9.68
C HIS A 478 -8.68 2.50 -8.42
N GLU A 479 -8.10 2.79 -7.25
CA GLU A 479 -8.86 2.85 -6.01
C GLU A 479 -9.87 4.03 -6.04
N PRO A 480 -11.01 3.94 -5.36
CA PRO A 480 -11.52 2.76 -4.66
C PRO A 480 -12.04 1.74 -5.69
N TRP A 481 -11.72 0.46 -5.51
CA TRP A 481 -12.24 -0.60 -6.39
C TRP A 481 -13.31 -1.45 -5.71
N ALA A 482 -14.48 -1.61 -6.33
CA ALA A 482 -15.60 -2.35 -5.72
C ALA A 482 -15.40 -3.89 -5.66
N ARG A 483 -14.24 -4.42 -6.08
CA ARG A 483 -13.92 -5.86 -6.02
C ARG A 483 -14.94 -6.76 -6.71
N THR A 484 -15.60 -6.24 -7.73
CA THR A 484 -16.65 -6.96 -8.44
C THR A 484 -16.09 -7.81 -9.57
N THR A 485 -16.73 -8.96 -9.80
CA THR A 485 -16.54 -9.69 -11.06
C THR A 485 -17.34 -9.02 -12.17
N THR A 486 -17.13 -9.39 -13.42
CA THR A 486 -17.96 -8.93 -14.54
C THR A 486 -19.35 -9.55 -14.52
N ALA A 487 -20.33 -8.85 -15.09
CA ALA A 487 -21.73 -9.27 -15.17
C ALA A 487 -21.95 -10.51 -16.05
N GLY A 488 -20.98 -10.86 -16.90
CA GLY A 488 -21.02 -12.02 -17.76
C GLY A 488 -19.70 -12.24 -18.49
N ASP A 489 -19.61 -13.38 -19.19
CA ASP A 489 -18.36 -13.85 -19.79
C ASP A 489 -17.89 -13.07 -21.02
N PHE A 490 -18.73 -12.22 -21.59
CA PHE A 490 -18.43 -11.46 -22.81
C PHE A 490 -18.51 -9.93 -22.60
N THR A 491 -18.37 -9.48 -21.35
CA THR A 491 -18.42 -8.06 -21.00
C THR A 491 -17.44 -7.76 -19.87
N HIS A 492 -16.91 -6.53 -19.87
CA HIS A 492 -16.15 -5.98 -18.73
C HIS A 492 -17.02 -5.13 -17.80
N ASN A 493 -18.33 -5.06 -18.06
CA ASN A 493 -19.25 -4.39 -17.16
C ASN A 493 -19.22 -5.11 -15.80
N PRO A 494 -19.07 -4.38 -14.68
CA PRO A 494 -19.09 -5.00 -13.37
C PRO A 494 -20.47 -5.62 -13.11
N LYS A 495 -20.48 -6.73 -12.38
CA LYS A 495 -21.68 -7.48 -12.00
C LYS A 495 -22.57 -6.66 -11.07
N PHE A 496 -21.93 -5.91 -10.19
CA PHE A 496 -22.56 -5.05 -9.22
C PHE A 496 -22.10 -3.61 -9.43
N SER A 497 -22.92 -2.66 -8.98
CA SER A 497 -22.51 -1.25 -9.02
C SER A 497 -21.42 -0.99 -7.97
N TYR A 498 -20.67 0.11 -8.11
CA TYR A 498 -19.66 0.50 -7.12
C TYR A 498 -20.24 0.72 -5.70
N ASN A 499 -21.56 0.93 -5.59
CA ASN A 499 -22.30 1.16 -4.36
C ASN A 499 -23.25 0.00 -4.02
N ASP A 500 -22.98 -1.22 -4.50
CA ASP A 500 -23.77 -2.39 -4.12
C ASP A 500 -23.19 -2.99 -2.85
N ALA A 501 -24.03 -3.17 -1.82
CA ALA A 501 -23.64 -3.76 -0.54
C ALA A 501 -23.30 -5.26 -0.60
N ASN A 502 -23.47 -5.91 -1.76
CA ASN A 502 -23.33 -7.37 -1.93
C ASN A 502 -22.11 -7.78 -2.75
#